data_AF-A0A2S4Y2D5-F1
#
_entry.id   AF-A0A2S4Y2D5-F1
#
_cell.length_a   1.000
_cell.length_b   1.000
_cell.length_c   1.000
_cell.angle_alpha   90.00
_cell.angle_beta   90.00
_cell.angle_gamma   90.00
#
_symmetry.space_group_name_H-M   'P 1'
#
loop_
_entity.id
_entity.type
_entity.pdbx_description
1 polymer ?
#
loop_
_entity_poly.entity_id
_entity_poly.type
_entity_poly.pdbx_seq_one_letter_code
_entity_poly.pdbx_strand_id
1 'polypeptide(L)' 'PNAPFAPRKQIGYGWNTYNSVVGTADLTGDGKADLVARDRQGGLWIYRGTGNASAPFLARASIGYGWSIYNSLI' A
#
# COMPACT_ATOMS: atom_id res chain seq x y z
N PRO A 1 14.24 -29.02 3.29
CA PRO A 1 13.98 -27.61 3.63
C PRO A 1 12.48 -27.39 3.90
N ASN A 2 12.11 -27.10 5.15
CA ASN A 2 10.73 -26.72 5.46
C ASN A 2 10.51 -25.29 4.93
N ALA A 3 9.43 -25.07 4.17
CA ALA A 3 9.05 -23.75 3.68
C ALA A 3 8.16 -23.07 4.72
N PRO A 4 8.68 -22.15 5.55
CA PRO A 4 7.90 -21.54 6.64
C PRO A 4 6.82 -20.57 6.15
N PHE A 5 6.84 -20.22 4.86
CA PHE A 5 5.90 -19.30 4.24
C PHE A 5 5.28 -19.93 3.00
N ALA A 6 4.03 -19.54 2.73
CA ALA A 6 3.38 -19.81 1.45
C ALA A 6 4.18 -19.14 0.30
N PRO A 7 4.07 -19.65 -0.93
CA PRO A 7 4.63 -18.98 -2.10
C PRO A 7 4.17 -17.53 -2.20
N ARG A 8 5.09 -16.62 -2.53
CA ARG A 8 4.73 -15.20 -2.73
C ARG A 8 3.69 -15.07 -3.83
N LYS A 9 2.73 -14.16 -3.63
CA LYS A 9 1.74 -13.79 -4.64
C LYS A 9 2.05 -12.39 -5.16
N GLN A 10 2.08 -12.24 -6.48
CA GLN A 10 2.19 -10.92 -7.09
C GLN A 10 0.84 -10.20 -6.97
N ILE A 11 0.88 -8.96 -6.45
CA ILE A 11 -0.32 -8.16 -6.17
C ILE A 11 -0.46 -6.93 -7.07
N GLY A 12 0.46 -6.73 -8.02
CA GLY A 12 0.45 -5.63 -8.97
C GLY A 12 1.80 -5.39 -9.64
N TYR A 13 1.86 -4.34 -10.46
CA TYR A 13 3.04 -3.84 -11.15
C TYR A 13 3.26 -2.36 -10.80
N GLY A 14 4.42 -1.80 -11.15
CA GLY A 14 4.66 -0.35 -11.02
C GLY A 14 4.97 0.14 -9.60
N TRP A 15 5.14 -0.76 -8.63
CA TRP A 15 5.50 -0.40 -7.25
C TRP A 15 6.82 0.37 -7.14
N ASN A 16 7.69 0.26 -8.13
CA ASN A 16 8.95 0.99 -8.23
C ASN A 16 8.77 2.52 -8.38
N THR A 17 7.55 3.03 -8.64
CA THR A 17 7.26 4.47 -8.68
C THR A 17 7.27 5.13 -7.29
N TYR A 18 7.02 4.34 -6.24
CA TYR A 18 6.94 4.81 -4.87
C TYR A 18 8.30 4.88 -4.20
N ASN A 19 8.50 5.89 -3.35
CA ASN A 19 9.67 6.00 -2.48
C ASN A 19 9.38 5.67 -1.01
N SER A 20 8.10 5.48 -0.66
CA SER A 20 7.66 5.01 0.64
C SER A 20 6.35 4.24 0.48
N VAL A 21 6.25 3.08 1.12
CA VAL A 21 5.05 2.23 1.15
C VAL A 21 4.92 1.68 2.56
N VAL A 22 3.76 1.88 3.18
CA VAL A 22 3.49 1.45 4.55
C VAL A 22 2.15 0.73 4.60
N GLY A 23 2.15 -0.45 5.23
CA GLY A 23 0.91 -1.14 5.59
C GLY A 23 0.34 -0.47 6.84
N THR A 24 -0.93 -0.12 6.78
CA THR A 24 -1.67 0.51 7.88
C THR A 24 -2.70 -0.46 8.44
N ALA A 25 -3.33 -0.12 9.55
CA ALA A 25 -4.50 -0.84 10.04
C ALA A 25 -5.68 -0.57 9.10
N ASP A 26 -6.77 0.03 9.57
CA ASP A 26 -7.93 0.32 8.75
C ASP A 26 -8.13 1.84 8.71
N LEU A 27 -7.72 2.47 7.61
CA LEU A 27 -7.85 3.92 7.43
C LEU A 27 -9.23 4.30 6.92
N THR A 28 -9.97 3.36 6.35
CA THR A 28 -11.29 3.62 5.76
C THR A 28 -12.46 3.23 6.65
N GLY A 29 -12.22 2.56 7.77
CA GLY A 29 -13.22 2.13 8.74
C GLY A 29 -14.04 0.92 8.29
N ASP A 30 -13.56 0.15 7.32
CA ASP A 30 -14.28 -1.00 6.76
C ASP A 30 -13.84 -2.37 7.31
N GLY A 31 -12.99 -2.35 8.34
CA GLY A 31 -12.45 -3.52 9.04
C GLY A 31 -11.33 -4.24 8.29
N LYS A 32 -10.76 -3.64 7.24
CA LYS A 32 -9.74 -4.26 6.40
C LYS A 32 -8.44 -3.45 6.43
N ALA A 33 -7.32 -4.17 6.33
CA ALA A 33 -6.02 -3.54 6.32
C ALA A 33 -5.79 -2.74 5.02
N ASP A 34 -5.44 -1.47 5.15
CA ASP A 34 -5.15 -0.56 4.04
C ASP A 34 -3.63 -0.38 3.85
N LEU A 35 -3.23 0.08 2.66
CA LEU A 35 -1.84 0.45 2.37
C LEU A 35 -1.78 1.91 1.90
N VAL A 36 -0.76 2.63 2.35
CA VAL A 36 -0.47 4.00 1.90
C VAL A 36 0.88 4.01 1.18
N ALA A 37 0.93 4.71 0.06
CA ALA A 37 2.14 4.85 -0.74
C ALA A 37 2.37 6.32 -1.11
N ARG A 38 3.64 6.74 -1.05
CA ARG A 38 4.08 8.04 -1.55
C ARG A 38 4.94 7.87 -2.78
N ASP A 39 4.59 8.57 -3.86
CA ASP A 39 5.41 8.61 -5.07
C ASP A 39 6.59 9.58 -4.94
N ARG A 40 7.55 9.47 -5.87
CA ARG A 40 8.73 10.37 -5.88
C ARG A 40 8.39 11.83 -6.14
N GLN A 41 7.20 12.14 -6.63
CA GLN A 41 6.73 13.50 -6.86
C GLN A 41 6.00 14.07 -5.62
N GLY A 42 5.84 13.30 -4.55
CA GLY A 42 5.16 13.72 -3.34
C GLY A 42 3.65 13.50 -3.35
N GLY A 43 3.11 12.77 -4.34
CA GLY A 43 1.73 12.30 -4.34
C GLY A 43 1.51 11.20 -3.31
N LEU A 44 0.43 11.31 -2.55
CA LEU A 44 0.02 10.32 -1.55
C LEU A 44 -1.18 9.53 -2.06
N TRP A 45 -1.08 8.21 -1.98
CA TRP A 45 -2.04 7.27 -2.53
C TRP A 45 -2.47 6.26 -1.48
N ILE A 46 -3.77 5.98 -1.41
CA ILE A 46 -4.33 4.89 -0.62
C ILE A 46 -4.67 3.70 -1.51
N TYR A 47 -4.37 2.52 -1.02
CA TYR A 47 -4.75 1.22 -1.56
C TYR A 47 -5.67 0.56 -0.54
N ARG A 48 -6.97 0.61 -0.80
CA ARG A 48 -7.97 0.09 0.14
C ARG A 48 -7.95 -1.43 0.19
N GLY A 49 -8.04 -2.00 1.37
CA GLY A 49 -8.08 -3.44 1.61
C GLY A 49 -9.34 -4.10 1.05
N THR A 50 -9.20 -5.29 0.46
CA THR A 50 -10.36 -6.08 0.01
C THR A 50 -10.76 -7.17 1.01
N GLY A 51 -9.82 -7.59 1.87
CA GLY A 51 -9.95 -8.77 2.73
C GLY A 51 -9.67 -10.10 2.01
N ASN A 52 -9.32 -10.06 0.71
CA ASN A 52 -9.02 -11.24 -0.09
C ASN A 52 -7.51 -11.32 -0.35
N ALA A 53 -6.83 -12.31 0.24
CA ALA A 53 -5.39 -12.52 0.04
C ALA A 53 -4.97 -12.70 -1.44
N SER A 54 -5.90 -13.12 -2.31
CA SER A 54 -5.66 -13.26 -3.74
C SER A 54 -5.70 -11.95 -4.53
N ALA A 55 -6.35 -10.93 -4.00
CA ALA A 55 -6.48 -9.61 -4.59
C ALA A 55 -6.57 -8.56 -3.47
N PRO A 56 -5.50 -8.36 -2.68
CA PRO A 56 -5.58 -7.75 -1.35
C PRO A 56 -5.97 -6.28 -1.35
N PHE A 57 -5.77 -5.57 -2.46
CA PHE A 57 -6.03 -4.14 -2.56
C PHE A 57 -6.87 -3.79 -3.78
N LEU A 58 -7.69 -2.75 -3.65
CA LEU A 58 -8.33 -2.06 -4.76
C LEU A 58 -7.32 -1.23 -5.57
N ALA A 59 -7.78 -0.63 -6.67
CA ALA A 59 -7.01 0.38 -7.38
C ALA A 59 -6.68 1.56 -6.46
N ARG A 60 -5.50 2.14 -6.64
CA ARG A 60 -5.06 3.30 -5.85
C ARG A 60 -5.99 4.49 -6.02
N ALA A 61 -6.22 5.24 -4.96
CA ALA A 61 -6.87 6.54 -5.00
C ALA A 61 -5.92 7.62 -4.47
N SER A 62 -5.91 8.80 -5.09
CA SER A 62 -5.14 9.95 -4.60
C SER A 62 -5.79 10.50 -3.35
N ILE A 63 -4.98 10.73 -2.30
CA ILE A 63 -5.42 11.29 -1.02
C ILE A 63 -4.64 12.55 -0.63
N GLY A 64 -3.71 13.00 -1.47
CA GLY A 64 -2.99 14.24 -1.25
C GLY A 64 -1.76 14.42 -2.14
N TYR A 65 -1.14 15.59 -2.02
CA TYR A 65 0.10 15.96 -2.71
C TYR A 65 1.00 16.79 -1.78
N GLY A 66 2.29 16.94 -2.11
CA GLY A 66 3.26 17.70 -1.31
C GLY A 66 3.83 16.93 -0.11
N TRP A 67 3.63 15.61 -0.05
CA TRP A 67 4.10 14.78 1.06
C TRP A 67 5.61 14.52 1.06
N SER A 68 6.35 15.11 0.11
CA SER A 68 7.82 15.07 0.08
C SER A 68 8.47 15.82 1.24
N ILE A 69 7.72 16.66 1.96
CA ILE A 69 8.21 17.37 3.15
C ILE A 69 8.50 16.44 4.34
N TYR A 70 7.88 15.26 4.38
CA TYR A 70 8.07 14.30 5.47
C TYR A 70 9.19 13.32 5.13
N ASN A 71 10.02 12.98 6.11
CA ASN A 71 11.09 11.99 5.90
C ASN A 71 10.54 10.56 5.82
N SER A 72 9.43 10.26 6.49
CA SER A 72 8.87 8.92 6.58
C SER A 72 7.35 8.93 6.72
N LEU A 73 6.74 7.84 6.28
CA LEU A 73 5.37 7.46 6.64
C LEU A 73 5.48 6.40 7.75
N ILE A 74 4.57 6.41 8.71
CA ILE A 74 4.46 5.42 9.79
C ILE A 74 3.03 4.90 9.91
#